data_AF-A0A9X8YQ13-F1
#
_entry.id   AF-A0A9X8YQ13-F1
#
_cell.length_a   1.000
_cell.length_b   1.000
_cell.length_c   1.000
_cell.angle_alpha   90.00
_cell.angle_beta   90.00
_cell.angle_gamma   90.00
#
_symmetry.space_group_name_H-M   'P 1'
#
loop_
_entity.id
_entity.type
_entity.pdbx_description
1 polymer ?
#
loop_
_entity_poly.entity_id
_entity_poly.type
_entity_poly.pdbx_seq_one_letter_code
_entity_poly.pdbx_strand_id
1 'polypeptide(L)'
;EYRFSGNGELAGHNLGNLMLKALDHLSVRPLEAINLVRSLLKVDAALIPMSEQPVDLMAHDHEGNHVYGEVNVDQLAHMPQELMLSPPVNATREALDAIAQADVILIGPGSFLTSLMPLLLLDDLTQALRRSSASMIYIGNLGRELSVAAAALSLKDKLTLMEEKIGRRMIDALIV
;
A
#
# COMPACT_ATOMS: atom_id res chain seq x y z
N GLU A 1 9.84 17.84 -6.70
CA GLU A 1 9.52 17.83 -5.25
C GLU A 1 10.03 19.11 -4.58
N TYR A 2 9.19 20.13 -4.41
CA TYR A 2 9.58 21.35 -3.70
C TYR A 2 9.30 21.20 -2.19
N ARG A 3 10.33 21.43 -1.39
CA ARG A 3 10.26 21.47 0.08
C ARG A 3 10.67 22.87 0.54
N PHE A 4 9.86 23.47 1.40
CA PHE A 4 10.16 24.80 1.95
C PHE A 4 11.44 24.73 2.80
N SER A 5 12.36 25.66 2.55
CA SER A 5 13.63 25.81 3.28
C SER A 5 13.58 27.01 4.24
N GLY A 6 14.61 27.15 5.07
CA GLY A 6 14.73 28.22 6.06
C GLY A 6 14.25 27.82 7.45
N ASN A 7 13.98 28.82 8.30
CA ASN A 7 13.63 28.64 9.72
C ASN A 7 12.19 29.11 10.06
N GLY A 8 11.33 29.27 9.05
CA GLY A 8 9.93 29.67 9.23
C GLY A 8 9.01 28.50 9.56
N GLU A 9 7.73 28.78 9.84
CA GLU A 9 6.72 27.76 10.22
C GLU A 9 6.50 26.68 9.15
N LEU A 10 6.77 26.99 7.88
CA LEU A 10 6.65 26.02 6.79
C LEU A 10 7.94 25.24 6.54
N ALA A 11 9.03 25.52 7.25
CA ALA A 11 10.31 24.87 7.03
C ALA A 11 10.19 23.34 7.13
N GLY A 12 10.68 22.65 6.09
CA GLY A 12 10.62 21.19 6.01
C GLY A 12 9.32 20.63 5.41
N HIS A 13 8.25 21.41 5.25
CA HIS A 13 7.02 20.93 4.61
C HIS A 13 7.18 20.76 3.10
N ASN A 14 6.52 19.73 2.55
CA ASN A 14 6.42 19.50 1.11
C ASN A 14 5.18 20.22 0.55
N LEU A 15 5.34 20.99 -0.54
CA LEU A 15 4.24 21.76 -1.13
C LEU A 15 3.04 20.89 -1.55
N GLY A 16 3.29 19.73 -2.15
CA GLY A 16 2.22 18.80 -2.54
C GLY A 16 1.44 18.28 -1.33
N ASN A 17 2.13 17.96 -0.23
CA ASN A 17 1.47 17.52 1.00
C ASN A 17 0.62 18.63 1.61
N LEU A 18 1.06 19.89 1.55
CA LEU A 18 0.26 21.03 2.00
C LEU A 18 -0.98 21.23 1.12
N MET A 19 -0.86 21.05 -0.20
CA MET A 19 -2.01 21.09 -1.11
C MET A 19 -3.03 19.99 -0.78
N LEU A 20 -2.57 18.75 -0.61
CA LEU A 20 -3.44 17.64 -0.24
C LEU A 20 -4.09 17.87 1.13
N LYS A 21 -3.35 18.41 2.11
CA LYS A 21 -3.89 18.72 3.43
C LYS A 21 -4.94 19.83 3.41
N ALA A 22 -4.76 20.84 2.55
CA ALA A 22 -5.76 21.88 2.35
C ALA A 22 -7.05 21.31 1.72
N LEU A 23 -6.94 20.40 0.75
CA LEU A 23 -8.09 19.74 0.12
C LEU A 23 -8.84 18.81 1.10
N ASP A 24 -8.10 18.09 1.94
CA ASP A 24 -8.64 17.30 3.06
C ASP A 24 -9.46 18.18 4.03
N HIS A 25 -8.96 19.36 4.39
CA HIS A 25 -9.70 20.33 5.22
C HIS A 25 -10.98 20.86 4.57
N LEU A 26 -11.04 20.88 3.24
CA LEU A 26 -12.25 21.24 2.49
C LEU A 26 -13.21 20.05 2.34
N SER A 27 -12.95 18.92 3.01
CA SER A 27 -13.74 17.69 2.94
C SER A 27 -13.89 17.14 1.51
N VAL A 28 -12.86 17.35 0.68
CA VAL A 28 -12.78 16.76 -0.65
C VAL A 28 -12.43 15.27 -0.48
N ARG A 29 -13.16 14.38 -1.15
CA ARG A 29 -12.83 12.94 -1.19
C ARG A 29 -11.35 12.75 -1.58
N PRO A 30 -10.57 11.87 -0.92
CA PRO A 30 -9.13 11.73 -1.20
C PRO A 30 -8.81 11.47 -2.68
N LEU A 31 -9.62 10.66 -3.36
CA LEU A 31 -9.48 10.43 -4.80
C LEU A 31 -9.63 11.73 -5.61
N GLU A 32 -10.59 12.59 -5.28
CA GLU A 32 -10.79 13.86 -5.98
C GLU A 32 -9.65 14.84 -5.71
N ALA A 33 -9.10 14.84 -4.49
CA ALA A 33 -7.92 15.63 -4.17
C ALA A 33 -6.70 15.18 -5.00
N ILE A 34 -6.49 13.86 -5.12
CA ILE A 34 -5.46 13.28 -5.98
C ILE A 34 -5.71 13.62 -7.45
N ASN A 35 -6.96 13.52 -7.94
CA ASN A 35 -7.32 13.87 -9.32
C ASN A 35 -7.04 15.34 -9.65
N LEU A 36 -7.33 16.25 -8.72
CA LEU A 36 -7.06 17.67 -8.90
C LEU A 36 -5.56 17.95 -9.02
N VAL A 37 -4.74 17.39 -8.11
CA VAL A 37 -3.28 17.50 -8.16
C VAL A 37 -2.73 16.85 -9.43
N ARG A 38 -3.26 15.69 -9.82
CA ARG A 38 -2.91 14.99 -11.05
C ARG A 38 -3.13 15.88 -12.29
N SER A 39 -4.30 16.51 -12.36
CA SER A 39 -4.68 17.41 -13.46
C SER A 39 -3.76 18.63 -13.53
N LEU A 40 -3.47 19.27 -12.40
CA LEU A 40 -2.53 20.39 -12.31
C LEU A 40 -1.13 20.03 -12.80
N LEU A 41 -0.68 18.80 -12.50
CA LEU A 41 0.64 18.30 -12.90
C LEU A 41 0.66 17.64 -14.30
N LYS A 42 -0.49 17.57 -14.99
CA LYS A 42 -0.64 16.93 -16.30
C LYS A 42 -0.15 15.48 -16.31
N VAL A 43 -0.47 14.74 -15.26
CA VAL A 43 -0.18 13.30 -15.17
C VAL A 43 -1.35 12.53 -15.78
N ASP A 44 -1.09 11.73 -16.81
CA ASP A 44 -2.15 10.98 -17.50
C ASP A 44 -2.55 9.71 -16.75
N ALA A 45 -1.62 9.13 -15.98
CA ALA A 45 -1.86 7.88 -15.24
C ALA A 45 -2.88 8.07 -14.11
N ALA A 46 -3.88 7.18 -14.02
CA ALA A 46 -4.81 7.16 -12.91
C ALA A 46 -4.08 6.82 -11.60
N LEU A 47 -4.37 7.59 -10.55
CA LEU A 47 -3.83 7.40 -9.21
C LEU A 47 -5.00 7.24 -8.26
N ILE A 48 -5.16 6.03 -7.71
CA ILE A 48 -6.29 5.67 -6.86
C ILE A 48 -5.73 5.30 -5.48
N PRO A 49 -6.16 5.99 -4.40
CA PRO A 49 -5.71 5.62 -3.06
C PRO A 49 -6.30 4.26 -2.69
N MET A 50 -5.59 3.48 -1.87
CA MET A 50 -6.09 2.17 -1.44
C MET A 50 -7.43 2.28 -0.70
N SER A 51 -7.65 3.38 0.04
CA SER A 51 -8.88 3.67 0.75
C SER A 51 -9.18 5.17 0.73
N GLU A 52 -10.44 5.53 0.96
CA GLU A 52 -10.86 6.92 1.20
C GLU A 52 -10.75 7.33 2.67
N GLN A 53 -10.40 6.39 3.56
CA GLN A 53 -10.28 6.64 4.98
C GLN A 53 -8.82 6.54 5.43
N PRO A 54 -8.37 7.44 6.33
CA PRO A 54 -7.06 7.31 6.95
C PRO A 54 -7.01 6.03 7.79
N VAL A 55 -5.88 5.34 7.75
CA VAL A 55 -5.69 4.07 8.43
C VAL A 55 -4.23 3.87 8.82
N ASP A 56 -4.00 3.22 9.95
CA ASP A 56 -2.67 2.81 10.40
C ASP A 56 -2.45 1.31 10.16
N LEU A 57 -1.20 0.97 9.82
CA LEU A 57 -0.74 -0.41 9.86
C LEU A 57 -0.47 -0.82 11.31
N MET A 58 -0.96 -1.98 11.71
CA MET A 58 -0.77 -2.55 13.04
C MET A 58 -0.31 -4.00 12.95
N ALA A 59 0.50 -4.44 13.91
CA ALA A 59 0.89 -5.83 14.06
C ALA A 59 0.75 -6.34 15.50
N HIS A 60 0.56 -7.64 15.65
CA HIS A 60 0.90 -8.38 16.86
C HIS A 60 2.31 -8.95 16.68
N ASP A 61 3.26 -8.51 17.50
CA ASP A 61 4.64 -8.99 17.41
C ASP A 61 4.77 -10.47 17.83
N HIS A 62 5.97 -11.02 17.75
CA HIS A 62 6.25 -12.41 18.11
C HIS A 62 5.93 -12.78 19.57
N GLU A 63 5.79 -11.80 20.47
CA GLU A 63 5.42 -11.97 21.88
C GLU A 63 3.93 -11.66 22.14
N GLY A 64 3.20 -11.22 21.12
CA GLY A 64 1.79 -10.85 21.20
C GLY A 64 1.55 -9.39 21.60
N ASN A 65 2.57 -8.53 21.62
CA ASN A 65 2.40 -7.12 21.89
C ASN A 65 1.84 -6.38 20.66
N HIS A 66 1.04 -5.35 20.89
CA HIS A 66 0.55 -4.48 19.82
C HIS A 66 1.63 -3.49 19.37
N VAL A 67 1.89 -3.46 18.06
CA VAL A 67 2.81 -2.53 17.41
C VAL A 67 2.03 -1.69 16.40
N TYR A 68 2.02 -0.38 16.60
CA TYR A 68 1.24 0.58 15.81
C TYR A 68 2.13 1.43 14.90
N GLY A 69 1.68 1.64 13.67
CA GLY A 69 2.29 2.52 12.69
C GLY A 69 3.29 1.81 11.79
N GLU A 70 3.27 2.16 10.50
CA GLU A 70 4.11 1.57 9.45
C GLU A 70 5.60 1.54 9.85
N VAL A 71 6.12 2.65 10.38
CA VAL A 71 7.53 2.77 10.78
C VAL A 71 7.92 1.76 11.85
N ASN A 72 7.06 1.52 12.83
CA ASN A 72 7.35 0.58 13.92
C ASN A 72 7.19 -0.87 13.45
N VAL A 73 6.22 -1.14 12.57
CA VAL A 73 6.05 -2.46 11.93
C VAL A 73 7.26 -2.81 11.07
N ASP A 74 7.80 -1.84 10.32
CA ASP A 74 8.99 -2.05 9.47
C ASP A 74 10.24 -2.45 10.28
N GLN A 75 10.35 -1.91 11.51
CA GLN A 75 11.45 -2.13 12.44
C GLN A 75 11.37 -3.44 13.23
N LEU A 76 10.33 -4.24 13.04
CA LEU A 76 10.23 -5.55 13.70
C LEU A 76 11.42 -6.46 13.34
N ALA A 77 12.00 -7.07 14.36
CA ALA A 77 13.11 -8.01 14.21
C ALA A 77 12.66 -9.38 13.69
N HIS A 78 11.39 -9.74 13.94
CA HIS A 78 10.78 -11.01 13.57
C HIS A 78 9.48 -10.76 12.82
N MET A 79 9.06 -11.73 12.01
CA MET A 79 7.73 -11.67 11.40
C MET A 79 6.65 -11.56 12.49
N PRO A 80 5.70 -10.63 12.35
CA PRO A 80 4.60 -10.53 13.29
C PRO A 80 3.72 -11.77 13.22
N GLN A 81 3.10 -12.13 14.35
CA GLN A 81 2.09 -13.18 14.39
C GLN A 81 0.87 -12.80 13.55
N GLU A 82 0.56 -11.51 13.51
CA GLU A 82 -0.58 -10.98 12.77
C GLU A 82 -0.30 -9.55 12.28
N LEU A 83 -0.78 -9.24 11.08
CA LEU A 83 -0.72 -7.91 10.47
C LEU A 83 -2.13 -7.49 10.09
N MET A 84 -2.50 -6.25 10.40
CA MET A 84 -3.85 -5.73 10.20
C MET A 84 -3.87 -4.21 10.04
N LEU A 85 -5.03 -3.69 9.66
CA LEU A 85 -5.30 -2.27 9.53
C LEU A 85 -6.17 -1.79 10.70
N SER A 86 -5.84 -0.63 11.27
CA SER A 86 -6.60 -0.04 12.37
C SER A 86 -6.87 1.45 12.10
N PRO A 87 -8.14 1.89 12.01
CA PRO A 87 -9.34 1.05 11.96
C PRO A 87 -9.38 0.17 10.71
N PRO A 88 -10.22 -0.88 10.66
CA PRO A 88 -10.49 -1.56 9.39
C PRO A 88 -11.14 -0.58 8.41
N VAL A 89 -10.67 -0.59 7.16
CA VAL A 89 -11.18 0.27 6.08
C VAL A 89 -11.47 -0.56 4.84
N ASN A 90 -12.23 0.01 3.91
CA ASN A 90 -12.56 -0.62 2.63
C ASN A 90 -11.70 -0.03 1.50
N ALA A 91 -11.58 -0.80 0.41
CA ALA A 91 -10.95 -0.32 -0.79
C ALA A 91 -11.76 0.81 -1.43
N THR A 92 -11.06 1.73 -2.11
CA THR A 92 -11.71 2.72 -2.96
C THR A 92 -12.44 2.00 -4.10
N ARG A 93 -13.70 2.36 -4.38
CA ARG A 93 -14.54 1.70 -5.39
C ARG A 93 -13.85 1.65 -6.76
N GLU A 94 -13.22 2.75 -7.14
CA GLU A 94 -12.49 2.90 -8.39
C GLU A 94 -11.31 1.92 -8.50
N ALA A 95 -10.71 1.50 -7.38
CA ALA A 95 -9.67 0.47 -7.37
C ALA A 95 -10.26 -0.91 -7.65
N LEU A 96 -11.43 -1.22 -7.09
CA LEU A 96 -12.15 -2.48 -7.35
C LEU A 96 -12.60 -2.56 -8.81
N ASP A 97 -13.11 -1.46 -9.36
CA ASP A 97 -13.50 -1.38 -10.78
C ASP A 97 -12.29 -1.55 -11.70
N ALA A 98 -11.14 -0.96 -11.35
CA ALA A 98 -9.89 -1.13 -12.10
C ALA A 98 -9.38 -2.58 -12.06
N ILE A 99 -9.42 -3.25 -10.91
CA ILE A 99 -9.05 -4.67 -10.79
C ILE A 99 -9.96 -5.57 -11.63
N ALA A 100 -11.26 -5.27 -11.67
CA ALA A 100 -12.24 -6.04 -12.42
C ALA A 100 -12.06 -5.91 -13.95
N GLN A 101 -11.55 -4.77 -14.41
CA GLN A 101 -11.33 -4.47 -15.84
C GLN A 101 -9.90 -4.74 -16.30
N ALA A 102 -8.99 -5.08 -15.40
CA ALA A 102 -7.59 -5.27 -15.72
C ALA A 102 -7.38 -6.49 -16.63
N ASP A 103 -6.57 -6.33 -17.67
CA ASP A 103 -6.01 -7.46 -18.42
C ASP A 103 -4.80 -8.08 -17.69
N VAL A 104 -4.04 -7.24 -16.98
CA VAL A 104 -2.83 -7.60 -16.23
C VAL A 104 -2.77 -6.82 -14.92
N ILE A 105 -2.37 -7.49 -13.84
CA ILE A 105 -2.13 -6.89 -12.53
C ILE A 105 -0.65 -7.06 -12.18
N LEU A 106 0.05 -5.94 -12.00
CA LEU A 106 1.44 -5.93 -11.56
C LEU A 106 1.49 -5.65 -10.05
N ILE A 107 2.13 -6.51 -9.28
CA ILE A 107 2.32 -6.30 -7.84
C ILE A 107 3.81 -6.07 -7.55
N GLY A 108 4.11 -4.92 -6.97
CA GLY A 108 5.47 -4.51 -6.66
C GLY A 108 6.17 -3.74 -7.80
N PRO A 109 7.47 -3.42 -7.64
CA PRO A 109 8.26 -3.67 -6.43
C PRO A 109 7.81 -2.80 -5.25
N GLY A 110 8.21 -3.17 -4.04
CA GLY A 110 7.87 -2.44 -2.82
C GLY A 110 8.26 -3.20 -1.56
N SER A 111 8.32 -2.50 -0.43
CA SER A 111 8.58 -3.16 0.85
C SER A 111 7.45 -4.13 1.17
N PHE A 112 7.84 -5.37 1.48
CA PHE A 112 6.86 -6.45 1.54
C PHE A 112 5.79 -6.21 2.61
N LEU A 113 6.19 -5.95 3.86
CA LEU A 113 5.26 -5.78 4.99
C LEU A 113 4.51 -4.44 4.97
N THR A 114 5.12 -3.39 4.46
CA THR A 114 4.66 -2.00 4.63
C THR A 114 4.12 -1.37 3.36
N SER A 115 4.37 -1.95 2.18
CA SER A 115 3.81 -1.47 0.91
C SER A 115 2.91 -2.49 0.21
N LEU A 116 3.29 -3.78 0.21
CA LEU A 116 2.55 -4.81 -0.54
C LEU A 116 1.46 -5.47 0.31
N MET A 117 1.83 -5.95 1.50
CA MET A 117 0.88 -6.62 2.40
C MET A 117 -0.31 -5.73 2.80
N PRO A 118 -0.17 -4.41 3.05
CA PRO A 118 -1.31 -3.57 3.47
C PRO A 118 -2.47 -3.55 2.47
N LEU A 119 -2.19 -3.64 1.17
CA LEU A 119 -3.24 -3.74 0.14
C LEU A 119 -4.03 -5.04 0.28
N LEU A 120 -3.38 -6.12 0.69
CA LEU A 120 -3.98 -7.44 0.87
C LEU A 120 -4.66 -7.61 2.24
N LEU A 121 -4.65 -6.57 3.08
CA LEU A 121 -5.42 -6.52 4.34
C LEU A 121 -6.83 -5.93 4.13
N LEU A 122 -7.13 -5.43 2.94
CA LEU A 122 -8.46 -5.00 2.54
C LEU A 122 -9.26 -6.21 2.01
N ASP A 123 -10.30 -6.60 2.74
CA ASP A 123 -11.10 -7.80 2.42
C ASP A 123 -11.79 -7.71 1.05
N ASP A 124 -12.29 -6.53 0.68
CA ASP A 124 -12.94 -6.30 -0.61
C ASP A 124 -11.93 -6.28 -1.77
N LEU A 125 -10.72 -5.75 -1.55
CA LEU A 125 -9.64 -5.78 -2.53
C LEU A 125 -9.18 -7.21 -2.80
N THR A 126 -8.92 -8.01 -1.76
CA THR A 126 -8.52 -9.42 -1.94
C THR A 126 -9.62 -10.25 -2.59
N GLN A 127 -10.90 -9.97 -2.31
CA GLN A 127 -12.03 -10.57 -3.02
C GLN A 127 -12.08 -10.17 -4.49
N ALA A 128 -11.83 -8.91 -4.83
CA ALA A 128 -11.78 -8.45 -6.22
C ALA A 128 -10.62 -9.11 -6.98
N LEU A 129 -9.43 -9.18 -6.36
CA LEU A 129 -8.29 -9.91 -6.92
C LEU A 129 -8.67 -11.37 -7.19
N ARG A 130 -9.19 -12.08 -6.18
CA ARG A 130 -9.58 -13.50 -6.29
C ARG A 130 -10.51 -13.81 -7.47
N ARG A 131 -11.41 -12.86 -7.79
CA ARG A 131 -12.40 -12.97 -8.87
C ARG A 131 -11.88 -12.52 -10.23
N SER A 132 -10.79 -11.76 -10.28
CA SER A 132 -10.20 -11.26 -11.52
C SER A 132 -9.69 -12.41 -12.40
N SER A 133 -9.80 -12.23 -13.71
CA SER A 133 -9.20 -13.10 -14.72
C SER A 133 -7.90 -12.54 -15.28
N ALA A 134 -7.46 -11.38 -14.79
CA ALA A 134 -6.22 -10.73 -15.20
C ALA A 134 -5.00 -11.61 -14.89
N SER A 135 -4.00 -11.60 -15.77
CA SER A 135 -2.72 -12.22 -15.43
C SER A 135 -2.02 -11.43 -14.33
N MET A 136 -1.66 -12.09 -13.24
CA MET A 136 -1.01 -11.44 -12.10
C MET A 136 0.49 -11.70 -12.09
N ILE A 137 1.27 -10.63 -12.09
CA ILE A 137 2.73 -10.69 -12.17
C ILE A 137 3.32 -10.02 -10.94
N TYR A 138 4.14 -10.76 -10.19
CA TYR A 138 4.90 -10.21 -9.09
C TYR A 138 6.25 -9.69 -9.58
N ILE A 139 6.60 -8.47 -9.16
CA ILE A 139 7.87 -7.81 -9.46
C ILE A 139 8.66 -7.70 -8.16
N GLY A 140 9.78 -8.42 -8.10
CA GLY A 140 10.68 -8.43 -6.95
C GLY A 140 11.49 -7.16 -6.81
N ASN A 141 11.94 -6.90 -5.59
CA ASN A 141 12.82 -5.78 -5.30
C ASN A 141 14.24 -6.03 -5.86
N LEU A 142 14.81 -5.03 -6.54
CA LEU A 142 16.21 -5.06 -6.99
C LEU A 142 17.19 -4.95 -5.82
N GLY A 143 16.82 -4.16 -4.81
CA GLY A 143 17.60 -3.96 -3.60
C GLY A 143 17.19 -4.94 -2.49
N ARG A 144 18.07 -5.06 -1.49
CA ARG A 144 17.73 -5.79 -0.26
C ARG A 144 16.55 -5.13 0.44
N GLU A 145 15.69 -5.96 1.01
CA GLU A 145 14.64 -5.52 1.93
C GLU A 145 15.31 -4.92 3.19
N LEU A 146 14.83 -3.76 3.64
CA LEU A 146 15.37 -3.08 4.82
C LEU A 146 14.75 -3.60 6.12
N SER A 147 13.47 -3.96 6.09
CA SER A 147 12.81 -4.64 7.20
C SER A 147 13.47 -6.00 7.44
N VAL A 148 14.01 -6.19 8.64
CA VAL A 148 14.71 -7.43 9.04
C VAL A 148 13.75 -8.61 8.99
N ALA A 149 12.54 -8.44 9.51
CA ALA A 149 11.48 -9.45 9.46
C ALA A 149 11.16 -9.89 8.02
N ALA A 150 10.95 -8.93 7.12
CA ALA A 150 10.61 -9.24 5.73
C ALA A 150 11.80 -9.77 4.91
N ALA A 151 13.03 -9.39 5.26
CA ALA A 151 14.26 -9.88 4.63
C ALA A 151 14.54 -11.35 4.94
N ALA A 152 14.04 -11.86 6.08
CA ALA A 152 14.18 -13.26 6.47
C ALA A 152 13.31 -14.22 5.63
N LEU A 153 12.31 -13.71 4.92
CA LEU A 153 11.44 -14.50 4.06
C LEU A 153 12.10 -14.79 2.70
N SER A 154 12.02 -16.04 2.25
CA SER A 154 12.34 -16.37 0.86
C SER A 154 11.28 -15.78 -0.08
N LEU A 155 11.60 -15.65 -1.36
CA LEU A 155 10.62 -15.25 -2.39
C LEU A 155 9.38 -16.16 -2.35
N LYS A 156 9.58 -17.47 -2.19
CA LYS A 156 8.49 -18.44 -2.10
C LYS A 156 7.58 -18.17 -0.89
N ASP A 157 8.16 -17.82 0.26
CA ASP A 157 7.38 -17.52 1.47
C ASP A 157 6.56 -16.24 1.26
N LYS A 158 7.15 -15.22 0.65
CA LYS A 158 6.45 -13.96 0.30
C LYS A 158 5.24 -14.23 -0.60
N LEU A 159 5.43 -14.98 -1.68
CA LEU A 159 4.35 -15.32 -2.61
C LEU A 159 3.27 -16.17 -1.91
N THR A 160 3.67 -17.13 -1.09
CA THR A 160 2.73 -18.00 -0.35
C THR A 160 1.84 -17.17 0.57
N LEU A 161 2.42 -16.25 1.36
CA LEU A 161 1.68 -15.36 2.24
C LEU A 161 0.69 -14.46 1.48
N MET A 162 1.08 -13.95 0.31
CA MET A 162 0.19 -13.15 -0.54
C MET A 162 -0.98 -13.99 -1.07
N GLU A 163 -0.71 -15.18 -1.60
CA GLU A 163 -1.73 -16.08 -2.13
C GLU A 163 -2.68 -16.60 -1.04
N GLU A 164 -2.19 -16.78 0.20
CA GLU A 164 -3.01 -17.11 1.37
C GLU A 164 -3.98 -15.97 1.70
N LYS A 165 -3.53 -14.71 1.70
CA LYS A 165 -4.41 -13.55 1.90
C LYS A 165 -5.41 -13.38 0.76
N ILE A 166 -4.98 -13.61 -0.48
CA ILE A 166 -5.88 -13.63 -1.64
C ILE A 166 -6.82 -14.84 -1.57
N GLY A 167 -6.47 -15.93 -0.89
CA GLY A 167 -7.26 -17.15 -0.79
C GLY A 167 -7.28 -17.99 -2.08
N ARG A 168 -6.32 -17.78 -2.98
CA ARG A 168 -6.17 -18.51 -4.25
C ARG A 168 -4.75 -18.33 -4.78
N ARG A 169 -4.20 -19.40 -5.40
CA ARG A 169 -2.97 -19.28 -6.19
C ARG A 169 -3.24 -18.58 -7.50
N MET A 170 -2.59 -17.46 -7.73
CA MET A 170 -2.88 -16.60 -8.88
C MET A 170 -1.66 -15.89 -9.44
N ILE A 171 -0.49 -15.95 -8.80
CA ILE A 171 0.68 -15.26 -9.34
C ILE A 171 1.23 -16.08 -10.51
N ASP A 172 0.95 -15.62 -11.73
CA ASP A 172 1.22 -16.33 -12.97
C ASP A 172 2.67 -16.21 -13.43
N ALA A 173 3.33 -15.10 -13.09
CA ALA A 173 4.71 -14.83 -13.48
C ALA A 173 5.47 -14.01 -12.42
N LEU A 174 6.80 -14.13 -12.49
CA LEU A 174 7.75 -13.45 -11.61
C LEU A 174 8.77 -12.68 -12.44
N ILE A 175 9.02 -11.44 -12.06
CA ILE A 175 10.13 -10.63 -12.57
C ILE A 175 11.07 -10.37 -11.40
N VAL A 176 12.26 -10.99 -11.41
CA VAL A 176 13.27 -10.94 -10.33
C VAL A 176 14.68 -10.85 -10.89
#